data_AF-W4SNN0-F1
#
_entry.id   AF-W4SNN0-F1
#
_cell.length_a   1.000
_cell.length_b   1.000
_cell.length_c   1.000
_cell.angle_alpha   90.00
_cell.angle_beta   90.00
_cell.angle_gamma   90.00
#
_symmetry.space_group_name_H-M   'P 1'
#
loop_
_entity.id
_entity.type
_entity.pdbx_description
1 polymer ?
#
loop_
_entity_poly.entity_id
_entity_poly.type
_entity_poly.pdbx_seq_one_letter_code
_entity_poly.pdbx_strand_id
1 'polypeptide(L)'
;MAVGMAVLSALVIEIQSGAMAWIVGQSHWSNAQQESVYWLERYLGSGDPADLQAACRALEVPLGDRAAREAVEQPVIDWAAVHAGLAAGRNAREDMPQMVRLYRYGHVFPYLGDAIAMWKHTDATCCN
;
A
#
# COMPACT_ATOMS: atom_id res chain seq x y z
N MET A 1 1.52 28.83 -25.56
CA MET A 1 0.28 28.03 -25.61
C MET A 1 0.55 26.53 -25.71
N ALA A 2 1.21 26.03 -26.75
CA ALA A 2 1.48 24.58 -26.92
C ALA A 2 2.29 23.95 -25.77
N VAL A 3 3.35 24.61 -25.32
CA VAL A 3 4.18 24.14 -24.18
C VAL A 3 3.37 24.05 -22.89
N GLY A 4 2.51 25.05 -22.62
CA GLY A 4 1.67 25.07 -21.42
C GLY A 4 0.65 23.93 -21.40
N MET A 5 0.02 23.63 -22.54
CA MET A 5 -0.89 22.50 -22.66
C MET A 5 -0.17 21.16 -22.50
N ALA A 6 1.02 21.01 -23.09
CA ALA A 6 1.81 19.78 -22.94
C ALA A 6 2.21 19.51 -21.48
N VAL A 7 2.61 20.54 -20.74
CA VAL A 7 2.95 20.42 -19.31
C VAL A 7 1.72 20.05 -18.48
N LEU A 8 0.57 20.69 -18.72
CA LEU A 8 -0.68 20.35 -18.04
C LEU A 8 -1.12 18.91 -18.33
N SER A 9 -1.04 18.47 -19.58
CA SER A 9 -1.36 17.09 -19.96
C SER A 9 -0.44 16.08 -19.28
N ALA A 10 0.87 16.35 -19.23
CA ALA A 10 1.82 15.49 -18.54
C ALA A 10 1.50 15.37 -17.04
N LEU A 11 1.16 16.48 -16.39
CA LEU A 11 0.77 16.47 -14.97
C LEU A 11 -0.50 15.65 -14.72
N VAL A 12 -1.50 15.79 -15.58
CA VAL A 12 -2.75 15.02 -15.49
C VAL A 12 -2.49 13.52 -15.66
N ILE A 13 -1.65 13.14 -16.61
CA ILE A 13 -1.26 11.73 -16.83
C ILE A 13 -0.54 11.17 -15.59
N GLU A 14 0.38 11.92 -15.01
CA GLU A 14 1.08 11.52 -13.79
C GLU A 14 0.10 11.25 -12.63
N ILE A 15 -0.85 12.16 -12.39
CA ILE A 15 -1.87 11.99 -11.33
C ILE A 15 -2.75 10.76 -11.60
N GLN A 16 -3.20 10.55 -12.84
CA GLN A 16 -4.02 9.39 -13.20
C GLN A 16 -3.25 8.07 -13.04
N SER A 17 -1.97 8.05 -13.44
CA SER A 17 -1.12 6.86 -13.28
C SER A 17 -0.92 6.52 -11.80
N GLY A 18 -0.65 7.52 -10.96
CA GLY A 18 -0.54 7.33 -9.52
C GLY A 18 -1.84 6.86 -8.87
N ALA A 19 -2.99 7.39 -9.29
CA ALA A 19 -4.29 6.95 -8.79
C ALA A 19 -4.58 5.49 -9.14
N MET A 20 -4.25 5.06 -10.36
CA MET A 20 -4.39 3.66 -10.76
C MET A 20 -3.48 2.74 -9.94
N ALA A 21 -2.22 3.11 -9.75
CA ALA A 21 -1.30 2.36 -8.91
C ALA A 21 -1.82 2.21 -7.47
N TRP A 22 -2.42 3.26 -6.90
CA TRP A 22 -3.04 3.22 -5.58
C TRP A 22 -4.28 2.32 -5.50
N ILE A 23 -5.14 2.33 -6.52
CA ILE A 23 -6.31 1.45 -6.59
C ILE A 23 -5.87 -0.01 -6.68
N VAL A 24 -4.87 -0.31 -7.50
CA VAL A 24 -4.29 -1.66 -7.63
C VAL A 24 -3.66 -2.11 -6.30
N GLY A 25 -2.86 -1.25 -5.67
CA GLY A 25 -2.27 -1.54 -4.36
C GLY A 25 -3.31 -1.79 -3.27
N GLN A 26 -4.38 -0.97 -3.23
CA GLN A 26 -5.51 -1.20 -2.32
C GLN A 26 -6.17 -2.57 -2.55
N SER A 27 -6.32 -2.99 -3.81
CA SER A 27 -6.88 -4.30 -4.14
C SER A 27 -5.98 -5.43 -3.63
N HIS A 28 -4.66 -5.33 -3.79
CA HIS A 28 -3.72 -6.29 -3.22
C HIS A 28 -3.84 -6.38 -1.70
N TRP A 29 -3.88 -5.23 -1.03
CA TRP A 29 -4.04 -5.14 0.42
C TRP A 29 -5.34 -5.81 0.91
N SER A 30 -6.48 -5.47 0.31
CA SER A 30 -7.78 -6.00 0.71
C SER A 30 -7.91 -7.50 0.45
N ASN A 31 -7.40 -7.98 -0.69
CA ASN A 31 -7.41 -9.41 -1.01
C ASN A 31 -6.54 -10.20 -0.03
N ALA A 32 -5.35 -9.69 0.31
CA ALA A 32 -4.45 -10.33 1.25
C ALA A 32 -5.02 -10.35 2.68
N GLN A 33 -5.70 -9.28 3.10
CA GLN A 33 -6.41 -9.25 4.37
C GLN A 33 -7.50 -10.35 4.41
N GLN A 34 -8.35 -10.44 3.39
CA GLN A 34 -9.39 -11.46 3.31
C GLN A 34 -8.80 -12.88 3.26
N GLU A 35 -7.72 -13.08 2.50
CA GLU A 35 -6.99 -14.34 2.44
C GLU A 35 -6.44 -14.75 3.81
N SER A 36 -5.88 -13.80 4.57
CA SER A 36 -5.38 -14.08 5.93
C SER A 36 -6.49 -14.53 6.88
N VAL A 37 -7.66 -13.88 6.83
CA VAL A 37 -8.83 -14.25 7.66
C VAL A 37 -9.31 -15.65 7.28
N TYR A 38 -9.46 -15.92 5.99
CA TYR A 38 -9.88 -17.24 5.49
C TYR A 38 -8.98 -18.38 6.01
N TRP A 39 -7.67 -18.22 5.91
CA TRP A 39 -6.72 -19.23 6.36
C TRP A 39 -6.70 -19.38 7.89
N LEU A 40 -6.86 -18.28 8.64
CA LEU A 40 -6.99 -18.34 10.10
C LEU A 40 -8.26 -19.07 10.53
N GLU A 41 -9.40 -18.80 9.89
CA GLU A 41 -10.65 -19.53 10.17
C GLU A 41 -10.49 -21.02 9.90
N ARG A 42 -9.82 -21.40 8.82
CA ARG A 42 -9.54 -22.80 8.49
C ARG A 42 -8.66 -23.45 9.55
N TYR A 43 -7.60 -22.76 9.98
CA TYR A 43 -6.71 -23.22 11.06
C TYR A 43 -7.45 -23.45 12.37
N LEU A 44 -8.42 -22.60 12.74
CA LEU A 44 -9.21 -22.78 13.96
C LEU A 44 -10.07 -24.06 13.92
N GLY A 45 -10.50 -24.47 12.73
CA GLY A 45 -11.25 -25.72 12.55
C GLY A 45 -10.40 -26.97 12.40
N SER A 46 -9.24 -26.87 11.74
CA SER A 46 -8.37 -28.00 11.38
C SER A 46 -7.24 -28.25 12.39
N GLY A 47 -6.73 -27.21 13.03
CA GLY A 47 -5.47 -27.21 13.76
C GLY A 47 -4.23 -27.41 12.87
N ASP A 48 -4.36 -27.36 11.55
CA ASP A 48 -3.28 -27.66 10.61
C ASP A 48 -2.28 -26.49 10.52
N PRO A 49 -1.01 -26.68 10.91
CA PRO A 49 0.02 -25.64 10.83
C PRO A 49 0.21 -25.07 9.41
N ALA A 50 -0.15 -25.80 8.36
CA ALA A 50 -0.09 -25.30 6.98
C ALA A 50 -1.07 -24.15 6.74
N ASP A 51 -2.26 -24.20 7.35
CA ASP A 51 -3.26 -23.13 7.25
C ASP A 51 -2.77 -21.87 7.97
N LEU A 52 -2.16 -22.04 9.15
CA LEU A 52 -1.54 -20.93 9.87
C LEU A 52 -0.41 -20.29 9.05
N GLN A 53 0.46 -21.09 8.43
CA GLN A 53 1.53 -20.58 7.59
C GLN A 53 0.98 -19.83 6.35
N ALA A 54 -0.12 -20.30 5.76
CA ALA A 54 -0.78 -19.62 4.67
C ALA A 54 -1.34 -18.25 5.10
N ALA A 55 -1.96 -18.18 6.28
CA ALA A 55 -2.38 -16.90 6.87
C ALA A 55 -1.22 -15.94 7.08
N CYS A 56 -0.11 -16.41 7.66
CA CYS A 56 1.09 -15.58 7.87
C CYS A 56 1.66 -15.04 6.56
N ARG A 57 1.72 -15.86 5.49
CA ARG A 57 2.17 -15.40 4.17
C ARG A 57 1.24 -14.35 3.56
N ALA A 58 -0.08 -14.48 3.76
CA ALA A 58 -1.03 -13.47 3.30
C ALA A 58 -0.81 -12.13 4.02
N LEU A 59 -0.50 -12.17 5.32
CA LEU A 59 -0.21 -10.96 6.12
C LEU A 59 1.08 -10.24 5.72
N GLU A 60 2.01 -10.88 5.02
CA GLU A 60 3.24 -10.22 4.54
C GLU A 60 2.93 -9.02 3.62
N VAL A 61 1.81 -9.08 2.87
CA VAL A 61 1.38 -8.00 1.96
C VAL A 61 1.01 -6.73 2.74
N PRO A 62 0.00 -6.72 3.63
CA PRO A 62 -0.38 -5.53 4.37
C PRO A 62 0.73 -5.03 5.32
N LEU A 63 1.55 -5.94 5.86
CA LEU A 63 2.71 -5.56 6.68
C LEU A 63 3.82 -4.92 5.83
N GLY A 64 4.05 -5.41 4.61
CA GLY A 64 4.96 -4.81 3.64
C GLY A 64 4.55 -3.39 3.24
N ASP A 65 3.27 -3.20 2.90
CA ASP A 65 2.72 -1.88 2.58
C ASP A 65 2.85 -0.89 3.76
N ARG A 66 2.60 -1.36 4.99
CA ARG A 66 2.82 -0.57 6.20
C ARG A 66 4.29 -0.20 6.37
N ALA A 67 5.22 -1.15 6.24
CA ALA A 67 6.64 -0.88 6.36
C ALA A 67 7.14 0.14 5.31
N ALA A 68 6.64 0.03 4.06
CA ALA A 68 6.93 1.01 3.04
C ALA A 68 6.41 2.40 3.42
N ARG A 69 5.16 2.50 3.90
CA ARG A 69 4.60 3.76 4.36
C ARG A 69 5.42 4.38 5.49
N GLU A 70 5.76 3.60 6.52
CA GLU A 70 6.59 4.05 7.64
C GLU A 70 7.97 4.56 7.16
N ALA A 71 8.56 3.93 6.14
CA ALA A 71 9.80 4.39 5.53
C ALA A 71 9.63 5.70 4.73
N VAL A 72 8.49 5.91 4.06
CA VAL A 72 8.17 7.18 3.39
C VAL A 72 7.91 8.30 4.41
N GLU A 73 7.43 7.98 5.61
CA GLU A 73 7.16 8.96 6.67
C GLU A 73 8.42 9.45 7.40
N GLN A 74 9.57 8.80 7.20
CA GLN A 74 10.84 9.24 7.78
C GLN A 74 11.28 10.62 7.24
N PRO A 75 12.00 11.43 8.05
CA PRO A 75 12.53 12.73 7.60
C PRO A 75 13.36 12.61 6.31
N VAL A 76 14.19 11.57 6.22
CA VAL A 76 14.90 11.15 5.01
C VAL A 76 14.32 9.83 4.56
N ILE A 77 13.80 9.77 3.33
CA ILE A 77 13.20 8.53 2.80
C ILE A 77 14.29 7.47 2.65
N ASP A 78 14.10 6.33 3.32
CA ASP A 78 14.84 5.11 3.02
C ASP A 78 14.21 4.40 1.82
N TRP A 79 14.71 4.73 0.62
CA TRP A 79 14.20 4.14 -0.61
C TRP A 79 14.39 2.61 -0.69
N ALA A 80 15.39 2.05 -0.01
CA ALA A 80 15.57 0.60 0.01
C ALA A 80 14.43 -0.07 0.80
N ALA A 81 14.10 0.48 1.97
CA ALA A 81 12.97 0.02 2.78
C ALA A 81 11.62 0.22 2.06
N VAL A 82 11.43 1.36 1.37
CA VAL A 82 10.22 1.61 0.56
C VAL A 82 10.06 0.56 -0.53
N HIS A 83 11.10 0.30 -1.32
CA HIS A 83 11.04 -0.70 -2.39
C HIS A 83 10.82 -2.11 -1.85
N ALA A 84 11.46 -2.46 -0.73
CA ALA A 84 11.28 -3.76 -0.09
C ALA A 84 9.83 -3.96 0.39
N GLY A 85 9.27 -2.96 1.08
CA GLY A 85 7.90 -3.00 1.58
C GLY A 85 6.86 -3.04 0.45
N LEU A 86 6.98 -2.17 -0.56
CA LEU A 86 6.04 -2.16 -1.70
C LEU A 86 6.13 -3.45 -2.54
N ALA A 87 7.32 -4.05 -2.65
CA ALA A 87 7.49 -5.34 -3.30
C ALA A 87 6.82 -6.48 -2.50
N ALA A 88 6.95 -6.48 -1.17
CA ALA A 88 6.22 -7.41 -0.31
C ALA A 88 4.69 -7.19 -0.41
N GLY A 89 4.26 -5.94 -0.56
CA GLY A 89 2.90 -5.53 -0.89
C GLY A 89 2.40 -5.92 -2.29
N ARG A 90 3.24 -6.60 -3.09
CA ARG A 90 2.96 -7.04 -4.48
C ARG A 90 2.73 -5.88 -5.47
N ASN A 91 3.21 -4.68 -5.15
CA ASN A 91 3.13 -3.53 -6.05
C ASN A 91 4.21 -3.58 -7.14
N ALA A 92 3.87 -3.12 -8.34
CA ALA A 92 4.79 -3.09 -9.48
C ALA A 92 5.89 -2.05 -9.27
N ARG A 93 7.13 -2.39 -9.65
CA ARG A 93 8.30 -1.52 -9.44
C ARG A 93 8.19 -0.20 -10.18
N GLU A 94 7.61 -0.23 -11.37
CA GLU A 94 7.38 0.93 -12.23
C GLU A 94 6.41 1.96 -11.62
N ASP A 95 5.54 1.53 -10.72
CA ASP A 95 4.51 2.36 -10.10
C ASP A 95 4.94 2.95 -8.75
N MET A 96 5.97 2.36 -8.12
CA MET A 96 6.43 2.74 -6.76
C MET A 96 6.77 4.25 -6.64
N PRO A 97 7.50 4.89 -7.58
CA PRO A 97 7.79 6.32 -7.48
C PRO A 97 6.53 7.20 -7.44
N GLN A 98 5.52 6.87 -8.24
CA GLN A 98 4.25 7.57 -8.35
C GLN A 98 3.43 7.37 -7.09
N MET A 99 3.39 6.15 -6.56
CA MET A 99 2.74 5.83 -5.28
C MET A 99 3.33 6.67 -4.13
N VAL A 100 4.66 6.75 -4.04
CA VAL A 100 5.37 7.54 -3.01
C VAL A 100 5.10 9.03 -3.15
N ARG A 101 5.11 9.57 -4.39
CA ARG A 101 4.76 10.97 -4.64
C ARG A 101 3.34 11.27 -4.21
N LEU A 102 2.38 10.42 -4.59
CA LEU A 102 0.98 10.62 -4.24
C LEU A 102 0.76 10.46 -2.73
N TYR A 103 1.50 9.58 -2.05
CA TYR A 103 1.48 9.52 -0.59
C TYR A 103 1.95 10.84 0.04
N ARG A 104 3.14 11.32 -0.35
CA ARG A 104 3.76 12.50 0.26
C ARG A 104 3.03 13.79 -0.01
N TYR A 105 2.50 13.97 -1.22
CA TYR A 105 1.87 15.23 -1.62
C TYR A 105 0.35 15.13 -1.65
N GLY A 106 -0.22 13.94 -1.72
CA GLY A 106 -1.65 13.74 -1.90
C GLY A 106 -2.49 13.99 -0.66
N HIS A 107 -1.88 14.13 0.52
CA HIS A 107 -2.57 14.58 1.74
C HIS A 107 -3.26 15.95 1.58
N VAL A 108 -2.84 16.76 0.60
CA VAL A 108 -3.50 18.04 0.27
C VAL A 108 -4.90 17.87 -0.33
N PHE A 109 -5.22 16.68 -0.84
CA PHE A 109 -6.56 16.34 -1.32
C PHE A 109 -7.36 15.71 -0.17
N PRO A 110 -8.50 16.31 0.25
CA PRO A 110 -9.22 15.90 1.45
C PRO A 110 -9.50 14.39 1.51
N TYR A 111 -10.04 13.82 0.43
CA TYR A 111 -10.39 12.40 0.36
C TYR A 111 -9.19 11.45 0.53
N LEU A 112 -8.02 11.82 -0.02
CA LEU A 112 -6.82 10.99 0.08
C LEU A 112 -6.16 11.15 1.46
N GLY A 113 -6.18 12.36 2.02
CA GLY A 113 -5.75 12.61 3.40
C GLY A 113 -6.56 11.79 4.41
N ASP A 114 -7.89 11.79 4.29
CA ASP A 114 -8.79 10.99 5.14
C ASP A 114 -8.52 9.48 4.99
N ALA A 115 -8.35 9.01 3.74
CA ALA A 115 -8.02 7.61 3.46
C ALA A 115 -6.69 7.18 4.09
N ILE A 116 -5.65 8.02 3.98
CA ILE A 116 -4.35 7.77 4.62
C ILE A 116 -4.51 7.74 6.14
N ALA A 117 -5.24 8.68 6.74
CA ALA A 117 -5.47 8.72 8.19
C ALA A 117 -6.19 7.47 8.69
N MET A 118 -7.23 7.01 7.99
CA MET A 118 -7.92 5.75 8.30
C MET A 118 -6.98 4.55 8.16
N TRP A 119 -6.14 4.52 7.13
CA TRP A 119 -5.15 3.47 6.96
C TRP A 119 -4.16 3.43 8.13
N LYS A 120 -3.65 4.57 8.62
CA LYS A 120 -2.78 4.58 9.80
C LYS A 120 -3.49 4.05 11.05
N HIS A 121 -4.79 4.24 11.16
CA HIS A 121 -5.55 3.79 12.33
C HIS A 121 -5.61 2.25 12.44
N THR A 122 -5.45 1.52 11.33
CA THR A 122 -5.40 0.04 11.36
C THR A 122 -4.08 -0.51 11.92
N ASP A 123 -3.06 0.33 12.10
CA ASP A 123 -1.78 -0.08 12.69
C ASP A 123 -1.90 -0.48 14.16
N ALA A 124 -2.81 0.17 14.88
CA ALA A 124 -2.88 0.16 16.33
C ALA A 124 -3.72 -1.01 16.89
N THR A 125 -4.34 -1.82 16.03
CA THR A 125 -5.30 -2.85 16.44
C THR A 125 -4.72 -4.24 16.62
N CYS A 126 -3.41 -4.45 16.47
CA CYS A 126 -2.78 -5.72 16.87
C CYS A 126 -1.90 -5.52 18.12
N CYS A 127 -2.41 -6.02 19.25
CA CYS A 127 -1.79 -6.16 20.56
C CYS A 127 -1.27 -4.87 21.22
N ASN A 128 -2.16 -4.24 21.98
CA ASN A 128 -1.83 -3.66 23.29
C ASN A 128 -2.46 -4.56 24.37
#